data_AF-A0A1B1UMZ0-F1
#
_entry.id   AF-A0A1B1UMZ0-F1
#
_cell.length_a   1.000
_cell.length_b   1.000
_cell.length_c   1.000
_cell.angle_alpha   90.00
_cell.angle_beta   90.00
_cell.angle_gamma   90.00
#
_symmetry.space_group_name_H-M   'P 1'
#
loop_
_entity.id
_entity.type
_entity.pdbx_description
1 polymer ?
#
loop_
_entity_poly.entity_id
_entity_poly.type
_entity_poly.pdbx_seq_one_letter_code
_entity_poly.pdbx_strand_id
1 'polypeptide(L)'
;MARRTGSADLPLHGGRVPAWLGVRMSSLGAIITQAIVHHYGRDEFLSRLSHPFWFQSFGAVMGMDWHSSGITTSVIGALKRGLKPLERELGIHVCGGRGQHSRKTPDELRLLGERTGFDAPRLVRASRLVAKVDSAAVQDGFDLYLHGFFVTDDGKWTVVQQGMNGDKRQARRYHWHSEQLESFVDQPHSAIDGPAQGEIVNLTDRRAASSRSAQLELLSEMGPDRIVNELAVIERKEPAQALLPHLVMPAHHDVRSSDVFSRRLHGTLAAAAERGPVDFPELLLTPGVGLRTVRSLAMVAEVVHGAPYRFTDPARFSLAHGGKDRHPYPVPIKVYDETIRVLKSAVQNAKLGRDEEMQALKRLDDQSRRLERSAAGPSLDAFIAGERAASPQLGGRSVFGWEAELKAVKGK
;
A
#
# COMPACT_ATOMS: atom_id res chain seq x y z
N MET A 1 -7.09 12.41 -14.89
CA MET A 1 -7.61 11.41 -15.83
C MET A 1 -6.77 10.29 -15.40
N ALA A 2 -7.52 9.25 -15.16
CA ALA A 2 -7.00 8.08 -14.57
C ALA A 2 -5.92 7.58 -15.52
N ARG A 3 -4.66 7.77 -15.16
CA ARG A 3 -3.59 6.98 -15.73
C ARG A 3 -3.41 5.78 -14.81
N ARG A 4 -3.30 4.58 -15.36
CA ARG A 4 -2.81 3.45 -14.57
C ARG A 4 -1.38 3.79 -14.17
N THR A 5 -1.15 4.00 -12.88
CA THR A 5 0.14 4.47 -12.36
C THR A 5 1.06 3.32 -11.98
N GLY A 6 0.51 2.11 -11.86
CA GLY A 6 1.27 0.90 -11.60
C GLY A 6 0.38 -0.26 -11.22
N SER A 7 1.00 -1.41 -10.98
CA SER A 7 0.33 -2.62 -10.50
C SER A 7 1.21 -3.42 -9.56
N ALA A 8 0.59 -4.37 -8.85
CA ALA A 8 1.32 -5.35 -8.07
C ALA A 8 0.71 -6.75 -8.18
N ASP A 9 1.55 -7.77 -8.34
CA ASP A 9 1.17 -9.18 -8.32
C ASP A 9 1.52 -9.77 -6.95
N LEU A 10 0.51 -10.33 -6.28
CA LEU A 10 0.56 -10.68 -4.86
C LEU A 10 0.09 -12.13 -4.66
N PRO A 11 0.77 -12.97 -3.87
CA PRO A 11 0.22 -14.27 -3.48
C PRO A 11 -1.09 -14.13 -2.69
N LEU A 12 -2.09 -14.95 -3.02
CA LEU A 12 -3.34 -14.99 -2.27
C LEU A 12 -3.13 -15.54 -0.86
N HIS A 13 -3.48 -14.71 0.11
CA HIS A 13 -3.49 -15.08 1.51
C HIS A 13 -4.92 -15.23 2.03
N GLY A 14 -5.14 -16.30 2.78
CA GLY A 14 -6.36 -16.48 3.56
C GLY A 14 -6.30 -15.71 4.89
N GLY A 15 -7.44 -15.68 5.59
CA GLY A 15 -7.55 -15.11 6.93
C GLY A 15 -8.02 -13.65 6.97
N ARG A 16 -8.27 -13.18 8.19
CA ARG A 16 -8.81 -11.84 8.47
C ARG A 16 -7.88 -11.12 9.42
N VAL A 17 -7.72 -9.81 9.22
CA VAL A 17 -7.05 -8.95 10.18
C VAL A 17 -7.83 -8.93 11.51
N PRO A 18 -7.21 -9.31 12.63
CA PRO A 18 -7.84 -9.24 13.94
C PRO A 18 -8.23 -7.81 14.33
N ALA A 19 -9.29 -7.66 15.12
CA ALA A 19 -9.78 -6.34 15.54
C ALA A 19 -8.70 -5.50 16.25
N TRP A 20 -7.88 -6.12 17.11
CA TRP A 20 -6.80 -5.44 17.84
C TRP A 20 -5.77 -4.80 16.91
N LEU A 21 -5.50 -5.41 15.75
CA LEU A 21 -4.59 -4.86 14.75
C LEU A 21 -5.31 -3.83 13.90
N GLY A 22 -6.54 -4.12 13.48
CA GLY A 22 -7.34 -3.22 12.64
C GLY A 22 -7.56 -1.83 13.26
N VAL A 23 -7.71 -1.73 14.59
CA VAL A 23 -7.81 -0.44 15.32
C VAL A 23 -6.49 0.33 15.28
N ARG A 24 -5.37 -0.35 15.52
CA ARG A 24 -4.01 0.24 15.46
C ARG A 24 -3.65 0.70 14.06
N MET A 25 -3.95 -0.12 13.05
CA MET A 25 -3.81 0.22 11.64
C MET A 25 -4.60 1.49 11.30
N SER A 26 -5.86 1.59 11.76
CA SER A 26 -6.69 2.78 11.49
C SER A 26 -6.08 4.04 12.13
N SER A 27 -5.54 3.91 13.34
CA SER A 27 -4.90 5.01 14.05
C SER A 27 -3.59 5.44 13.39
N LEU A 28 -2.67 4.50 13.16
CA LEU A 28 -1.37 4.77 12.53
C LEU A 28 -1.53 5.29 11.11
N GLY A 29 -2.41 4.68 10.31
CA GLY A 29 -2.69 5.12 8.95
C GLY A 29 -3.25 6.55 8.89
N ALA A 30 -4.15 6.90 9.82
CA ALA A 30 -4.68 8.26 9.92
C ALA A 30 -3.60 9.28 10.34
N ILE A 31 -2.70 8.93 11.25
CA ILE A 31 -1.63 9.82 11.71
C ILE A 31 -0.58 10.02 10.61
N ILE A 32 -0.17 8.95 9.90
CA ILE A 32 0.74 9.05 8.76
C ILE A 32 0.11 9.91 7.64
N THR A 33 -1.19 9.73 7.38
CA THR A 33 -1.90 10.58 6.42
C THR A 33 -1.86 12.05 6.82
N GLN A 34 -2.16 12.37 8.09
CA GLN A 34 -2.07 13.74 8.59
C GLN A 34 -0.66 14.31 8.46
N ALA A 35 0.38 13.54 8.78
CA ALA A 35 1.77 13.96 8.65
C ALA A 35 2.16 14.29 7.20
N ILE A 36 1.76 13.43 6.24
CA ILE A 36 1.99 13.67 4.81
C ILE A 36 1.23 14.91 4.34
N VAL A 37 -0.06 15.01 4.69
CA VAL A 37 -0.89 16.16 4.30
C VAL A 37 -0.36 17.47 4.88
N HIS A 38 0.09 17.44 6.13
CA HIS A 38 0.67 18.61 6.79
C HIS A 38 1.94 19.12 6.09
N HIS A 39 2.86 18.23 5.69
CA HIS A 39 4.12 18.63 5.07
C HIS A 39 4.07 18.81 3.56
N TYR A 40 3.25 18.03 2.86
CA TYR A 40 3.30 17.90 1.41
C TYR A 40 1.94 18.08 0.73
N GLY A 41 0.87 18.23 1.51
CA GLY A 41 -0.49 18.40 0.99
C GLY A 41 -1.19 17.09 0.65
N ARG A 42 -2.47 17.23 0.29
CA ARG A 42 -3.39 16.12 -0.03
C ARG A 42 -3.01 15.42 -1.33
N ASP A 43 -2.50 16.19 -2.29
CA ASP A 43 -2.12 15.71 -3.61
C ASP A 43 -0.96 14.73 -3.53
N GLU A 44 0.05 15.04 -2.71
CA GLU A 44 1.17 14.13 -2.45
C GLU A 44 0.69 12.81 -1.84
N PHE A 45 -0.26 12.86 -0.90
CA PHE A 45 -0.82 11.64 -0.32
C PHE A 45 -1.55 10.77 -1.36
N LEU A 46 -2.36 11.39 -2.23
CA LEU A 46 -3.02 10.69 -3.35
C LEU A 46 -1.98 10.10 -4.33
N SER A 47 -0.95 10.86 -4.68
CA SER A 47 0.15 10.41 -5.54
C SER A 47 0.87 9.19 -4.95
N ARG A 48 1.20 9.23 -3.65
CA ARG A 48 1.81 8.09 -2.92
C ARG A 48 0.93 6.85 -2.89
N LEU A 49 -0.38 6.99 -2.65
CA LEU A 49 -1.33 5.87 -2.71
C LEU A 49 -1.37 5.20 -4.10
N SER A 50 -1.07 5.97 -5.16
CA SER A 50 -1.03 5.47 -6.52
C SER A 50 0.25 4.69 -6.86
N HIS A 51 1.27 4.72 -5.99
CA HIS A 51 2.55 4.05 -6.22
C HIS A 51 2.58 2.64 -5.57
N PRO A 52 2.66 1.54 -6.34
CA PRO A 52 2.50 0.18 -5.82
C PRO A 52 3.47 -0.20 -4.70
N PHE A 53 4.74 0.21 -4.84
CA PHE A 53 5.79 -0.05 -3.86
C PHE A 53 5.59 0.74 -2.55
N TRP A 54 5.13 2.00 -2.65
CA TRP A 54 4.86 2.82 -1.48
C TRP A 54 3.66 2.26 -0.74
N PHE A 55 2.58 1.93 -1.47
CA PHE A 55 1.38 1.35 -0.89
C PHE A 55 1.67 0.02 -0.17
N GLN A 56 2.54 -0.82 -0.75
CA GLN A 56 2.97 -2.06 -0.10
C GLN A 56 3.76 -1.79 1.18
N SER A 57 4.72 -0.87 1.11
CA SER A 57 5.56 -0.46 2.25
C SER A 57 4.72 0.14 3.38
N PHE A 58 3.73 0.97 3.04
CA PHE A 58 2.79 1.56 3.98
C PHE A 58 1.96 0.48 4.69
N GLY A 59 1.46 -0.52 3.95
CA GLY A 59 0.80 -1.68 4.54
C GLY A 59 1.71 -2.48 5.47
N ALA A 60 2.97 -2.68 5.10
CA ALA A 60 3.95 -3.40 5.91
C ALA A 60 4.26 -2.67 7.23
N VAL A 61 4.48 -1.34 7.19
CA VAL A 61 4.62 -0.52 8.41
C VAL A 61 3.39 -0.63 9.31
N MET A 62 2.20 -0.77 8.73
CA MET A 62 0.96 -0.92 9.51
C MET A 62 0.82 -2.30 10.19
N GLY A 63 1.81 -3.20 10.06
CA GLY A 63 1.84 -4.52 10.74
C GLY A 63 1.23 -5.66 9.92
N MET A 64 1.06 -5.46 8.61
CA MET A 64 0.68 -6.53 7.69
C MET A 64 1.91 -7.29 7.17
N ASP A 65 1.74 -8.57 6.87
CA ASP A 65 2.82 -9.35 6.26
C ASP A 65 3.18 -8.78 4.88
N TRP A 66 4.46 -8.51 4.68
CA TRP A 66 5.03 -7.66 3.64
C TRP A 66 4.65 -7.98 2.19
N HIS A 67 4.29 -9.22 1.89
CA HIS A 67 4.02 -9.77 0.56
C HIS A 67 2.54 -10.16 0.38
N SER A 68 1.69 -9.94 1.38
CA SER A 68 0.32 -10.44 1.40
C SER A 68 -0.62 -9.64 0.48
N SER A 69 -1.47 -10.35 -0.28
CA SER A 69 -2.62 -9.73 -0.98
C SER A 69 -3.61 -9.08 -0.02
N GLY A 70 -3.64 -9.51 1.25
CA GLY A 70 -4.48 -8.94 2.29
C GLY A 70 -4.16 -7.49 2.64
N ILE A 71 -2.96 -6.99 2.31
CA ILE A 71 -2.54 -5.59 2.54
C ILE A 71 -3.56 -4.62 1.95
N THR A 72 -3.98 -4.83 0.71
CA THR A 72 -4.82 -3.87 -0.01
C THR A 72 -6.18 -3.69 0.65
N THR A 73 -6.84 -4.80 1.00
CA THR A 73 -8.13 -4.74 1.70
C THR A 73 -7.98 -4.09 3.07
N SER A 74 -6.88 -4.40 3.77
CA SER A 74 -6.67 -4.00 5.16
C SER A 74 -6.30 -2.52 5.27
N VAL A 75 -5.41 -2.03 4.40
CA VAL A 75 -5.02 -0.61 4.32
C VAL A 75 -6.21 0.25 3.92
N ILE A 76 -6.95 -0.10 2.85
CA ILE A 76 -8.14 0.66 2.44
C ILE A 76 -9.17 0.69 3.57
N GLY A 77 -9.44 -0.44 4.22
CA GLY A 77 -10.37 -0.51 5.34
C GLY A 77 -9.91 0.30 6.55
N ALA A 78 -8.60 0.30 6.85
CA ALA A 78 -8.01 1.08 7.94
C ALA A 78 -8.08 2.58 7.66
N LEU A 79 -7.73 3.03 6.45
CA LEU A 79 -7.85 4.43 6.04
C LEU A 79 -9.32 4.88 6.04
N LYS A 80 -10.24 4.08 5.50
CA LYS A 80 -11.68 4.43 5.49
C LYS A 80 -12.22 4.67 6.90
N ARG A 81 -11.81 3.88 7.89
CA ARG A 81 -12.21 4.09 9.29
C ARG A 81 -11.45 5.22 9.97
N GLY A 82 -10.12 5.26 9.79
CA GLY A 82 -9.24 6.19 10.48
C GLY A 82 -9.38 7.64 10.01
N LEU A 83 -9.66 7.85 8.72
CA LEU A 83 -9.85 9.18 8.15
C LEU A 83 -11.27 9.70 8.31
N LYS A 84 -12.27 8.84 8.56
CA LYS A 84 -13.68 9.26 8.68
C LYS A 84 -13.89 10.40 9.71
N PRO A 85 -13.30 10.38 10.92
CA PRO A 85 -13.45 11.47 11.88
C PRO A 85 -12.71 12.75 11.47
N LEU A 86 -11.75 12.65 10.55
CA LEU A 86 -10.87 13.72 10.10
C LEU A 86 -11.23 14.22 8.69
N GLU A 87 -12.27 13.65 8.06
CA GLU A 87 -12.56 13.84 6.63
C GLU A 87 -12.83 15.31 6.27
N ARG A 88 -13.40 16.09 7.20
CA ARG A 88 -13.65 17.53 7.02
C ARG A 88 -12.40 18.38 7.19
N GLU A 89 -11.52 17.99 8.11
CA GLU A 89 -10.28 18.72 8.37
C GLU A 89 -9.27 18.47 7.24
N LEU A 90 -9.13 17.21 6.85
CA LEU A 90 -8.21 16.80 5.81
C LEU A 90 -8.78 16.98 4.41
N GLY A 91 -10.10 17.16 4.26
CA GLY A 91 -10.76 17.18 2.95
C GLY A 91 -10.38 16.00 2.07
N ILE A 92 -10.28 14.80 2.68
CA ILE A 92 -9.98 13.51 2.04
C ILE A 92 -11.04 12.52 2.49
N HIS A 93 -11.65 11.84 1.51
CA HIS A 93 -12.71 10.86 1.71
C HIS A 93 -12.30 9.53 1.06
N VAL A 94 -12.70 8.42 1.68
CA VAL A 94 -12.43 7.07 1.18
C VAL A 94 -13.75 6.36 0.95
N CYS A 95 -14.03 6.04 -0.31
CA CYS A 95 -15.21 5.30 -0.73
C CYS A 95 -14.88 3.87 -1.15
N GLY A 96 -15.90 3.03 -1.18
CA GLY A 96 -15.80 1.65 -1.62
C GLY A 96 -15.24 0.71 -0.55
N GLY A 97 -14.65 -0.39 -0.99
CA GLY A 97 -14.12 -1.46 -0.16
C GLY A 97 -14.29 -2.82 -0.82
N ARG A 98 -14.28 -3.89 -0.01
CA ARG A 98 -14.42 -5.26 -0.49
C ARG A 98 -15.89 -5.64 -0.70
N GLY A 99 -16.15 -6.45 -1.73
CA GLY A 99 -17.46 -7.06 -1.96
C GLY A 99 -18.57 -6.03 -2.16
N GLN A 100 -19.63 -6.07 -1.36
CA GLN A 100 -20.76 -5.13 -1.48
C GLN A 100 -20.33 -3.66 -1.35
N HIS A 101 -19.29 -3.35 -0.58
CA HIS A 101 -18.80 -1.98 -0.43
C HIS A 101 -18.26 -1.43 -1.76
N SER A 102 -17.59 -2.25 -2.57
CA SER A 102 -17.13 -1.86 -3.92
C SER A 102 -18.30 -1.37 -4.77
N ARG A 103 -19.44 -2.09 -4.74
CA ARG A 103 -20.64 -1.76 -5.53
C ARG A 103 -21.36 -0.49 -5.05
N LYS A 104 -21.18 -0.10 -3.78
CA LYS A 104 -21.77 1.10 -3.19
C LYS A 104 -20.96 2.38 -3.44
N THR A 105 -19.75 2.28 -4.02
CA THR A 105 -18.90 3.45 -4.31
C THR A 105 -19.64 4.57 -5.06
N PRO A 106 -20.46 4.31 -6.10
CA PRO A 106 -21.24 5.35 -6.76
C PRO A 106 -22.19 6.10 -5.82
N ASP A 107 -22.86 5.39 -4.92
CA ASP A 107 -23.81 6.00 -3.99
C ASP A 107 -23.09 6.82 -2.91
N GLU A 108 -21.97 6.30 -2.40
CA GLU A 108 -21.10 7.03 -1.47
C GLU A 108 -20.57 8.33 -2.09
N LEU A 109 -20.17 8.32 -3.37
CA LEU A 109 -19.70 9.51 -4.09
C LEU A 109 -20.82 10.55 -4.31
N ARG A 110 -22.06 10.12 -4.59
CA ARG A 110 -23.20 11.05 -4.71
C ARG A 110 -23.48 11.77 -3.39
N LEU A 111 -23.56 11.00 -2.29
CA LEU A 111 -23.77 11.55 -0.95
C LEU A 111 -22.64 12.49 -0.52
N LEU A 112 -21.40 12.20 -0.93
CA LEU A 112 -20.28 13.12 -0.67
C LEU A 112 -20.36 14.38 -1.52
N GLY A 113 -20.76 14.30 -2.79
CA GLY A 113 -20.94 15.49 -3.64
C GLY A 113 -21.99 16.44 -3.09
N GLU A 114 -23.09 15.92 -2.55
CA GLU A 114 -24.12 16.71 -1.86
C GLU A 114 -23.55 17.49 -0.65
N ARG A 115 -22.53 16.94 0.02
CA ARG A 115 -21.91 17.53 1.22
C ARG A 115 -20.74 18.47 0.93
N THR A 116 -19.98 18.20 -0.13
CA THR A 116 -18.69 18.85 -0.42
C THR A 116 -18.78 19.81 -1.62
N GLY A 117 -19.77 19.64 -2.49
CA GLY A 117 -19.98 20.47 -3.67
C GLY A 117 -19.17 20.06 -4.91
N PHE A 118 -18.40 18.96 -4.88
CA PHE A 118 -17.72 18.46 -6.08
C PHE A 118 -18.71 17.85 -7.11
N ASP A 119 -18.27 17.72 -8.36
CA ASP A 119 -19.01 17.09 -9.45
C ASP A 119 -19.12 15.55 -9.24
N ALA A 120 -20.10 15.14 -8.44
CA ALA A 120 -20.36 13.73 -8.16
C ALA A 120 -20.67 12.91 -9.41
N PRO A 121 -21.51 13.36 -10.37
CA PRO A 121 -21.74 12.64 -11.63
C PRO A 121 -20.43 12.28 -12.36
N ARG A 122 -19.48 13.22 -12.46
CA ARG A 122 -18.18 12.97 -13.08
C ARG A 122 -17.35 11.94 -12.32
N LEU A 123 -17.32 12.01 -10.99
CA LEU A 123 -16.58 11.03 -10.17
C LEU A 123 -17.21 9.64 -10.16
N VAL A 124 -18.54 9.55 -10.16
CA VAL A 124 -19.27 8.28 -10.33
C VAL A 124 -18.94 7.65 -11.68
N ARG A 125 -18.93 8.45 -12.75
CA ARG A 125 -18.51 7.99 -14.08
C ARG A 125 -17.06 7.51 -14.05
N ALA A 126 -16.15 8.25 -13.43
CA ALA A 126 -14.75 7.86 -13.30
C ALA A 126 -14.58 6.53 -12.54
N SER A 127 -15.23 6.38 -11.38
CA SER A 127 -15.22 5.13 -10.58
C SER A 127 -15.69 3.93 -11.41
N ARG A 128 -16.80 4.07 -12.14
CA ARG A 128 -17.34 3.01 -13.00
C ARG A 128 -16.41 2.68 -14.16
N LEU A 129 -15.85 3.68 -14.82
CA LEU A 129 -14.91 3.48 -15.94
C LEU A 129 -13.66 2.76 -15.47
N VAL A 130 -13.06 3.17 -14.34
CA VAL A 130 -11.89 2.49 -13.76
C VAL A 130 -12.19 1.02 -13.44
N ALA A 131 -13.34 0.74 -12.79
CA ALA A 131 -13.74 -0.63 -12.53
C ALA A 131 -13.95 -1.45 -13.82
N LYS A 132 -14.56 -0.86 -14.86
CA LYS A 132 -14.80 -1.54 -16.14
C LYS A 132 -13.54 -1.76 -16.95
N VAL A 133 -12.60 -0.82 -16.94
CA VAL A 133 -11.32 -0.99 -17.63
C VAL A 133 -10.56 -2.17 -17.02
N ASP A 134 -10.38 -2.20 -15.70
CA ASP A 134 -9.63 -3.26 -15.03
C ASP A 134 -10.37 -4.62 -15.05
N SER A 135 -11.71 -4.66 -15.21
CA SER A 135 -12.45 -5.94 -15.26
C SER A 135 -12.69 -6.49 -16.67
N ALA A 136 -12.87 -5.63 -17.67
CA ALA A 136 -13.39 -6.02 -18.98
C ALA A 136 -12.48 -5.62 -20.14
N ALA A 137 -11.76 -4.50 -20.04
CA ALA A 137 -10.82 -4.08 -21.08
C ALA A 137 -9.43 -4.68 -20.89
N VAL A 138 -9.08 -5.03 -19.64
CA VAL A 138 -7.89 -5.78 -19.25
C VAL A 138 -8.33 -7.22 -18.97
N GLN A 139 -8.33 -8.08 -19.99
CA GLN A 139 -8.72 -9.49 -19.87
C GLN A 139 -7.53 -10.33 -19.36
N ASP A 140 -7.01 -9.99 -18.18
CA ASP A 140 -5.82 -10.64 -17.60
C ASP A 140 -6.14 -11.83 -16.69
N GLY A 141 -7.43 -12.19 -16.60
CA GLY A 141 -7.94 -13.31 -15.83
C GLY A 141 -8.08 -13.04 -14.32
N PHE A 142 -8.08 -11.78 -13.86
CA PHE A 142 -8.28 -11.44 -12.45
C PHE A 142 -9.66 -10.84 -12.19
N ASP A 143 -10.48 -11.52 -11.40
CA ASP A 143 -11.82 -11.05 -11.02
C ASP A 143 -11.73 -9.99 -9.92
N LEU A 144 -12.18 -8.77 -10.23
CA LEU A 144 -12.20 -7.64 -9.28
C LEU A 144 -13.10 -7.94 -8.07
N TYR A 145 -12.53 -7.82 -6.87
CA TYR A 145 -13.26 -8.02 -5.61
C TYR A 145 -13.13 -6.85 -4.63
N LEU A 146 -12.27 -5.88 -4.93
CA LEU A 146 -11.96 -4.72 -4.10
C LEU A 146 -11.86 -3.48 -4.97
N HIS A 147 -12.54 -2.41 -4.57
CA HIS A 147 -12.45 -1.09 -5.18
C HIS A 147 -12.36 -0.05 -4.07
N GLY A 148 -11.20 0.59 -3.91
CA GLY A 148 -11.03 1.73 -3.01
C GLY A 148 -10.88 3.02 -3.80
N PHE A 149 -11.75 3.99 -3.56
CA PHE A 149 -11.74 5.30 -4.23
C PHE A 149 -11.42 6.38 -3.21
N PHE A 150 -10.25 7.00 -3.33
CA PHE A 150 -9.79 8.11 -2.50
C PHE A 150 -10.07 9.40 -3.24
N VAL A 151 -10.74 10.37 -2.61
CA VAL A 151 -11.14 11.64 -3.24
C VAL A 151 -10.95 12.81 -2.29
N THR A 152 -10.50 13.94 -2.80
CA THR A 152 -10.39 15.20 -2.07
C THR A 152 -11.55 16.14 -2.38
N ASP A 153 -11.75 17.17 -1.55
CA ASP A 153 -12.84 18.14 -1.74
C ASP A 153 -12.77 18.92 -3.07
N ASP A 154 -11.56 19.08 -3.64
CA ASP A 154 -11.33 19.68 -4.95
C ASP A 154 -11.51 18.67 -6.12
N GLY A 155 -11.97 17.45 -5.81
CA GLY A 155 -12.33 16.45 -6.82
C GLY A 155 -11.13 15.70 -7.42
N LYS A 156 -9.91 15.88 -6.90
CA LYS A 156 -8.78 14.99 -7.22
C LYS A 156 -8.99 13.65 -6.55
N TRP A 157 -8.51 12.58 -7.19
CA TRP A 157 -8.75 11.23 -6.73
C TRP A 157 -7.63 10.24 -7.09
N THR A 158 -7.61 9.14 -6.34
CA THR A 158 -6.80 7.94 -6.60
C THR A 158 -7.66 6.71 -6.39
N VAL A 159 -7.55 5.72 -7.27
CA VAL A 159 -8.24 4.44 -7.10
C VAL A 159 -7.22 3.33 -6.93
N VAL A 160 -7.45 2.47 -5.94
CA VAL A 160 -6.71 1.22 -5.75
C VAL A 160 -7.72 0.07 -5.85
N GLN A 161 -7.58 -0.74 -6.89
CA GLN A 161 -8.41 -1.93 -7.12
C GLN A 161 -7.62 -3.20 -6.90
N GLN A 162 -8.30 -4.30 -6.60
CA GLN A 162 -7.67 -5.60 -6.57
C GLN A 162 -8.58 -6.67 -7.17
N GLY A 163 -8.01 -7.42 -8.11
CA GLY A 163 -8.57 -8.63 -8.67
C GLY A 163 -7.90 -9.87 -8.10
N MET A 164 -8.57 -11.01 -8.18
CA MET A 164 -8.01 -12.32 -7.81
C MET A 164 -8.14 -13.30 -8.97
N ASN A 165 -7.15 -14.16 -9.12
CA ASN A 165 -7.21 -15.34 -9.97
C ASN A 165 -7.05 -16.58 -9.08
N GLY A 166 -8.11 -17.38 -9.00
CA GLY A 166 -8.16 -18.57 -8.15
C GLY A 166 -7.15 -19.64 -8.58
N ASP A 167 -7.06 -19.89 -9.89
CA ASP A 167 -6.21 -20.93 -10.48
C ASP A 167 -4.73 -20.65 -10.24
N LYS A 168 -4.32 -19.39 -10.45
CA LYS A 168 -2.95 -18.90 -10.23
C LYS A 168 -2.64 -18.67 -8.75
N ARG A 169 -3.65 -18.72 -7.88
CA ARG A 169 -3.56 -18.33 -6.45
C ARG A 169 -2.91 -16.96 -6.26
N GLN A 170 -3.19 -16.02 -7.15
CA GLN A 170 -2.62 -14.67 -7.15
C GLN A 170 -3.72 -13.60 -7.07
N ALA A 171 -3.37 -12.45 -6.51
CA ALA A 171 -4.12 -11.22 -6.65
C ALA A 171 -3.30 -10.21 -7.45
N ARG A 172 -3.99 -9.41 -8.26
CA ARG A 172 -3.39 -8.28 -8.95
C ARG A 172 -4.01 -7.00 -8.44
N ARG A 173 -3.16 -6.08 -7.98
CA ARG A 173 -3.52 -4.74 -7.56
C ARG A 173 -3.29 -3.75 -8.69
N TYR A 174 -4.24 -2.83 -8.88
CA TYR A 174 -4.21 -1.79 -9.91
C TYR A 174 -4.31 -0.43 -9.23
N HIS A 175 -3.48 0.52 -9.68
CA HIS A 175 -3.47 1.87 -9.16
C HIS A 175 -3.78 2.87 -10.27
N TRP A 176 -4.62 3.85 -9.95
CA TRP A 176 -5.04 4.93 -10.85
C TRP A 176 -4.97 6.27 -10.13
N HIS A 177 -4.55 7.33 -10.82
CA HIS A 177 -4.43 8.67 -10.24
C HIS A 177 -5.00 9.76 -11.17
N SER A 178 -5.58 10.82 -10.59
CA SER A 178 -6.36 11.81 -11.33
C SER A 178 -5.59 13.02 -11.90
N GLU A 179 -4.38 13.33 -11.44
CA GLU A 179 -3.73 14.63 -11.71
C GLU A 179 -3.26 14.84 -13.17
N GLN A 180 -3.14 13.78 -13.98
CA GLN A 180 -2.71 13.89 -15.39
C GLN A 180 -3.88 13.59 -16.35
N LEU A 181 -4.93 14.43 -16.34
CA LEU A 181 -6.21 14.17 -17.02
C LEU A 181 -6.17 14.51 -18.53
N GLU A 182 -6.20 13.55 -19.50
CA GLU A 182 -6.58 13.75 -20.94
C GLU A 182 -7.63 12.75 -21.57
N SER A 183 -7.48 11.40 -21.47
CA SER A 183 -8.53 10.39 -21.83
C SER A 183 -8.66 9.21 -20.83
N PHE A 184 -9.78 8.45 -20.84
CA PHE A 184 -10.00 7.20 -20.07
C PHE A 184 -9.74 5.90 -20.87
N VAL A 185 -9.64 6.01 -22.19
CA VAL A 185 -9.55 4.87 -23.13
C VAL A 185 -8.39 5.01 -24.12
N ASP A 186 -7.52 6.01 -23.93
CA ASP A 186 -6.43 6.34 -24.85
C ASP A 186 -5.09 6.53 -24.11
N GLN A 187 -4.34 5.41 -23.97
CA GLN A 187 -2.92 5.19 -23.60
C GLN A 187 -2.28 5.74 -22.29
N PRO A 188 -1.20 5.10 -21.76
CA PRO A 188 -0.47 3.91 -22.21
C PRO A 188 -0.61 2.70 -21.26
N HIS A 189 -0.86 1.53 -21.84
CA HIS A 189 -0.63 0.25 -21.22
C HIS A 189 0.69 -0.31 -21.73
N SER A 190 1.76 0.02 -21.03
CA SER A 190 3.02 -0.69 -21.17
C SER A 190 3.07 -1.78 -20.11
N ALA A 191 2.53 -2.91 -20.53
CA ALA A 191 2.53 -4.28 -20.03
C ALA A 191 2.29 -4.59 -18.54
N ILE A 192 1.67 -5.75 -18.41
CA ILE A 192 1.50 -6.50 -17.20
C ILE A 192 2.50 -7.64 -17.37
N ASP A 193 3.62 -7.60 -16.66
CA ASP A 193 4.58 -8.71 -16.66
C ASP A 193 4.52 -9.41 -15.30
N GLY A 194 3.73 -10.48 -15.24
CA GLY A 194 3.91 -11.58 -14.30
C GLY A 194 4.55 -12.74 -15.05
N PRO A 195 5.04 -13.81 -14.38
CA PRO A 195 5.59 -14.97 -15.07
C PRO A 195 4.67 -15.42 -16.22
N ALA A 196 5.25 -15.77 -17.39
CA ALA A 196 4.52 -16.02 -18.63
C ALA A 196 3.28 -16.91 -18.41
N GLN A 197 2.09 -16.32 -18.55
CA GLN A 197 0.80 -16.96 -18.24
C GLN A 197 -0.23 -16.76 -19.38
N GLY A 198 0.22 -16.68 -20.63
CA GLY A 198 -0.62 -16.65 -21.83
C GLY A 198 -0.69 -15.29 -22.54
N GLU A 199 -1.38 -15.25 -23.69
CA GLU A 199 -1.61 -14.03 -24.48
C GLU A 199 -2.62 -13.10 -23.76
N ILE A 200 -2.20 -11.88 -23.42
CA ILE A 200 -3.06 -10.87 -22.81
C ILE A 200 -3.56 -9.90 -23.89
N VAL A 201 -4.87 -9.89 -24.15
CA VAL A 201 -5.50 -8.92 -25.05
C VAL A 201 -5.71 -7.60 -24.32
N ASN A 202 -5.12 -6.52 -24.84
CA ASN A 202 -5.10 -5.21 -24.22
C ASN A 202 -5.70 -4.14 -25.13
N LEU A 203 -7.03 -3.98 -25.08
CA LEU A 203 -7.77 -3.12 -26.00
C LEU A 203 -7.63 -1.62 -25.74
N THR A 204 -6.97 -1.21 -24.67
CA THR A 204 -6.79 0.21 -24.30
C THR A 204 -5.47 0.81 -24.80
N ASP A 205 -4.64 0.03 -25.51
CA ASP A 205 -3.48 0.55 -26.25
C ASP A 205 -3.96 1.41 -27.45
N ARG A 206 -3.33 2.56 -27.77
CA ARG A 206 -3.68 3.37 -28.96
C ARG A 206 -3.22 2.69 -30.24
N ARG A 207 -2.28 1.74 -30.18
CA ARG A 207 -2.04 0.80 -31.29
C ARG A 207 -3.24 -0.09 -31.56
N ALA A 208 -4.09 -0.32 -30.56
CA ALA A 208 -5.34 -1.06 -30.70
C ALA A 208 -6.52 -0.16 -31.13
N ALA A 209 -6.32 1.10 -31.51
CA ALA A 209 -7.42 1.96 -31.97
C ALA A 209 -8.08 1.42 -33.23
N SER A 210 -7.28 1.02 -34.22
CA SER A 210 -7.75 0.29 -35.40
C SER A 210 -8.41 -1.04 -35.03
N SER A 211 -7.85 -1.76 -34.04
CA SER A 211 -8.43 -3.02 -33.55
C SER A 211 -9.78 -2.82 -32.86
N ARG A 212 -9.98 -1.76 -32.07
CA ARG A 212 -11.27 -1.44 -31.43
C ARG A 212 -12.33 -1.09 -32.47
N SER A 213 -11.98 -0.26 -33.45
CA SER A 213 -12.89 0.08 -34.56
C SER A 213 -13.22 -1.15 -35.39
N ALA A 214 -12.21 -1.93 -35.75
CA ALA A 214 -12.36 -3.17 -36.50
C ALA A 214 -13.13 -4.23 -35.71
N GLN A 215 -13.04 -4.32 -34.39
CA GLN A 215 -13.82 -5.27 -33.57
C GLN A 215 -15.31 -4.93 -33.54
N LEU A 216 -15.64 -3.63 -33.50
CA LEU A 216 -17.03 -3.18 -33.61
C LEU A 216 -17.59 -3.45 -35.00
N GLU A 217 -16.77 -3.26 -36.04
CA GLU A 217 -17.09 -3.55 -37.44
C GLU A 217 -17.24 -5.07 -37.67
N LEU A 218 -16.28 -5.88 -37.21
CA LEU A 218 -16.29 -7.34 -37.28
C LEU A 218 -17.49 -7.95 -36.55
N LEU A 219 -17.84 -7.42 -35.36
CA LEU A 219 -19.03 -7.83 -34.62
C LEU A 219 -20.32 -7.49 -35.39
N SER A 220 -20.34 -6.34 -36.10
CA SER A 220 -21.47 -5.92 -36.91
C SER A 220 -21.63 -6.74 -38.21
N GLU A 221 -20.53 -7.19 -38.81
CA GLU A 221 -20.52 -7.88 -40.10
C GLU A 221 -20.58 -9.42 -39.97
N MET A 222 -19.85 -10.02 -39.03
CA MET A 222 -19.69 -11.47 -38.94
C MET A 222 -20.57 -12.13 -37.88
N GLY A 223 -21.00 -11.38 -36.86
CA GLY A 223 -21.74 -11.92 -35.72
C GLY A 223 -20.90 -12.83 -34.80
N PRO A 224 -21.34 -13.04 -33.54
CA PRO A 224 -20.52 -13.69 -32.51
C PRO A 224 -20.14 -15.15 -32.83
N ASP A 225 -21.05 -15.93 -33.42
CA ASP A 225 -20.82 -17.36 -33.67
C ASP A 225 -19.73 -17.62 -34.73
N ARG A 226 -19.63 -16.73 -35.73
CA ARG A 226 -18.66 -16.86 -36.82
C ARG A 226 -17.26 -16.42 -36.39
N ILE A 227 -17.18 -15.43 -35.50
CA ILE A 227 -15.92 -14.94 -34.91
C ILE A 227 -15.26 -16.03 -34.07
N VAL A 228 -16.03 -16.81 -33.31
CA VAL A 228 -15.52 -17.92 -32.48
C VAL A 228 -14.87 -19.01 -33.33
N ASN A 229 -15.38 -19.30 -34.52
CA ASN A 229 -14.82 -20.31 -35.42
C ASN A 229 -13.49 -19.88 -36.06
N GLU A 230 -13.33 -18.58 -36.37
CA GLU A 230 -12.11 -18.02 -36.96
C GLU A 230 -10.98 -17.86 -35.93
N LEU A 231 -11.30 -17.62 -34.66
CA LEU A 231 -10.31 -17.45 -33.58
C LEU A 231 -9.52 -18.74 -33.27
N ALA A 232 -10.04 -19.91 -33.68
CA ALA A 232 -9.43 -21.21 -33.41
C ALA A 232 -8.14 -21.49 -34.23
N VAL A 233 -7.76 -20.61 -35.17
CA VAL A 233 -6.75 -20.90 -36.20
C VAL A 233 -5.40 -20.19 -35.98
N ILE A 234 -5.30 -19.20 -35.08
CA ILE A 234 -4.13 -18.28 -35.07
C ILE A 234 -3.40 -18.31 -33.71
N GLU A 235 -2.19 -18.89 -33.67
CA GLU A 235 -1.25 -18.81 -32.54
C GLU A 235 -0.08 -17.83 -32.82
N ARG A 236 0.17 -16.95 -31.82
CA ARG A 236 1.45 -16.40 -31.30
C ARG A 236 2.35 -15.48 -32.15
N LYS A 237 2.59 -14.27 -31.61
CA LYS A 237 3.93 -13.77 -31.17
C LYS A 237 3.88 -12.39 -30.46
N GLU A 238 4.78 -12.21 -29.48
CA GLU A 238 4.87 -11.05 -28.56
C GLU A 238 5.77 -9.89 -29.04
N PRO A 239 5.48 -8.65 -28.58
CA PRO A 239 6.48 -7.58 -28.48
C PRO A 239 6.62 -6.96 -27.06
N ALA A 240 7.84 -6.46 -26.80
CA ALA A 240 8.41 -5.98 -25.54
C ALA A 240 7.87 -4.62 -24.99
N GLN A 241 8.07 -4.43 -23.67
CA GLN A 241 7.51 -3.38 -22.79
C GLN A 241 8.49 -2.25 -22.40
N ALA A 242 7.97 -1.04 -22.16
CA ALA A 242 8.58 -0.01 -21.29
C ALA A 242 7.50 0.86 -20.61
N LEU A 243 7.36 1.07 -19.29
CA LEU A 243 7.64 0.34 -18.02
C LEU A 243 6.88 1.17 -16.94
N LEU A 244 5.62 0.84 -16.63
CA LEU A 244 4.95 1.38 -15.42
C LEU A 244 5.56 0.68 -14.19
N PRO A 245 5.59 1.32 -13.00
CA PRO A 245 5.95 0.63 -11.76
C PRO A 245 5.13 -0.65 -11.59
N HIS A 246 5.81 -1.80 -11.63
CA HIS A 246 5.22 -3.10 -11.41
C HIS A 246 5.93 -3.81 -10.26
N LEU A 247 5.18 -4.15 -9.23
CA LEU A 247 5.69 -4.85 -8.05
C LEU A 247 5.28 -6.32 -8.11
N VAL A 248 6.24 -7.23 -8.20
CA VAL A 248 5.98 -8.66 -8.06
C VAL A 248 6.40 -9.11 -6.67
N MET A 249 5.44 -9.53 -5.85
CA MET A 249 5.73 -10.08 -4.53
C MET A 249 6.00 -11.58 -4.64
N PRO A 250 7.03 -12.10 -3.95
CA PRO A 250 7.33 -13.52 -4.01
C PRO A 250 6.29 -14.34 -3.26
N ALA A 251 6.25 -15.64 -3.57
CA ALA A 251 5.34 -16.59 -2.92
C ALA A 251 5.76 -16.96 -1.49
N HIS A 252 7.01 -16.71 -1.10
CA HIS A 252 7.54 -17.08 0.20
C HIS A 252 7.14 -16.06 1.28
N HIS A 253 6.85 -16.57 2.49
CA HIS A 253 6.38 -15.72 3.59
C HIS A 253 7.52 -15.05 4.36
N ASP A 254 8.66 -15.73 4.49
CA ASP A 254 9.84 -15.27 5.23
C ASP A 254 10.47 -14.02 4.59
N VAL A 255 10.99 -13.12 5.42
CA VAL A 255 11.74 -11.97 4.90
C VAL A 255 13.19 -12.39 4.77
N ARG A 256 13.71 -12.43 3.54
CA ARG A 256 15.09 -12.87 3.24
C ARG A 256 16.01 -11.68 3.02
N SER A 257 17.31 -11.94 3.11
CA SER A 257 18.33 -10.92 2.83
C SER A 257 18.25 -10.38 1.39
N SER A 258 17.74 -11.17 0.44
CA SER A 258 17.46 -10.73 -0.94
C SER A 258 16.30 -9.73 -1.05
N ASP A 259 15.39 -9.72 -0.07
CA ASP A 259 14.17 -8.91 -0.07
C ASP A 259 14.39 -7.53 0.57
N VAL A 260 15.56 -7.30 1.17
CA VAL A 260 15.89 -6.11 1.95
C VAL A 260 17.22 -5.52 1.47
N PHE A 261 17.23 -4.23 1.15
CA PHE A 261 18.49 -3.54 0.88
C PHE A 261 19.23 -3.24 2.18
N SER A 262 20.22 -4.06 2.49
CA SER A 262 20.92 -4.05 3.79
C SER A 262 21.52 -2.69 4.13
N ARG A 263 22.07 -1.96 3.14
CA ARG A 263 22.62 -0.60 3.36
C ARG A 263 21.56 0.38 3.87
N ARG A 264 20.34 0.33 3.31
CA ARG A 264 19.21 1.16 3.77
C ARG A 264 18.80 0.78 5.19
N LEU A 265 18.69 -0.51 5.46
CA LEU A 265 18.39 -1.01 6.79
C LEU A 265 19.44 -0.54 7.82
N HIS A 266 20.73 -0.70 7.52
CA HIS A 266 21.81 -0.27 8.41
C HIS A 266 21.80 1.25 8.63
N GLY A 267 21.57 2.04 7.58
CA GLY A 267 21.38 3.49 7.70
C GLY A 267 20.23 3.86 8.64
N THR A 268 19.08 3.20 8.51
CA THR A 268 17.92 3.41 9.40
C THR A 268 18.23 3.03 10.86
N LEU A 269 18.89 1.88 11.08
CA LEU A 269 19.25 1.42 12.41
C LEU A 269 20.28 2.33 13.09
N ALA A 270 21.27 2.79 12.33
CA ALA A 270 22.30 3.72 12.80
C ALA A 270 21.69 5.10 13.09
N ALA A 271 20.80 5.60 12.24
CA ALA A 271 20.10 6.86 12.49
C ALA A 271 19.28 6.80 13.79
N ALA A 272 18.56 5.71 14.03
CA ALA A 272 17.83 5.53 15.28
C ALA A 272 18.77 5.49 16.51
N ALA A 273 19.97 4.92 16.38
CA ALA A 273 20.94 4.82 17.47
C ALA A 273 21.66 6.16 17.75
N GLU A 274 22.07 6.88 16.70
CA GLU A 274 22.84 8.11 16.82
C GLU A 274 21.95 9.34 17.05
N ARG A 275 20.82 9.42 16.34
CA ARG A 275 19.92 10.60 16.38
C ARG A 275 18.81 10.45 17.41
N GLY A 276 18.39 9.21 17.69
CA GLY A 276 17.35 8.91 18.68
C GLY A 276 17.56 9.58 20.04
N PRO A 277 18.73 9.40 20.69
CA PRO A 277 18.99 10.00 22.00
C PRO A 277 18.98 11.52 22.03
N VAL A 278 19.31 12.16 20.90
CA VAL A 278 19.34 13.62 20.77
C VAL A 278 17.93 14.18 20.56
N ASP A 279 17.17 13.58 19.65
CA ASP A 279 15.88 14.11 19.22
C ASP A 279 14.71 13.61 20.08
N PHE A 280 14.88 12.51 20.83
CA PHE A 280 13.84 11.90 21.63
C PHE A 280 14.29 11.52 23.06
N PRO A 281 14.94 12.41 23.83
CA PRO A 281 15.40 12.09 25.18
C PRO A 281 14.23 11.67 26.10
N GLU A 282 13.12 12.42 26.07
CA GLU A 282 11.92 12.11 26.87
C GLU A 282 11.28 10.77 26.50
N LEU A 283 11.38 10.38 25.21
CA LEU A 283 10.90 9.08 24.76
C LEU A 283 11.72 7.95 25.39
N LEU A 284 13.04 8.12 25.48
CA LEU A 284 13.93 7.13 26.09
C LEU A 284 13.79 7.06 27.61
N LEU A 285 13.28 8.11 28.26
CA LEU A 285 12.93 8.11 29.67
C LEU A 285 11.61 7.39 29.96
N THR A 286 10.79 7.09 28.93
CA THR A 286 9.53 6.38 29.10
C THR A 286 9.78 4.89 29.38
N PRO A 287 9.36 4.33 30.54
CA PRO A 287 9.64 2.95 30.89
C PRO A 287 9.13 1.94 29.84
N GLY A 288 10.00 1.02 29.43
CA GLY A 288 9.67 -0.01 28.42
C GLY A 288 9.70 0.50 26.97
N VAL A 289 10.05 1.77 26.76
CA VAL A 289 10.27 2.40 25.46
C VAL A 289 11.77 2.67 25.30
N GLY A 290 12.30 2.41 24.12
CA GLY A 290 13.73 2.59 23.89
C GLY A 290 14.08 2.60 22.42
N LEU A 291 15.33 2.23 22.11
CA LEU A 291 15.88 2.22 20.75
C LEU A 291 14.97 1.53 19.72
N ARG A 292 14.20 0.51 20.13
CA ARG A 292 13.29 -0.20 19.24
C ARG A 292 12.16 0.68 18.70
N THR A 293 11.58 1.54 19.54
CA THR A 293 10.55 2.50 19.13
C THR A 293 11.13 3.53 18.19
N VAL A 294 12.35 4.03 18.46
CA VAL A 294 13.03 4.98 17.56
C VAL A 294 13.30 4.34 16.19
N ARG A 295 13.68 3.06 16.14
CA ARG A 295 13.83 2.30 14.87
C ARG A 295 12.51 2.24 14.10
N SER A 296 11.39 1.98 14.78
CA SER A 296 10.07 2.02 14.15
C SER A 296 9.71 3.41 13.64
N LEU A 297 9.99 4.46 14.41
CA LEU A 297 9.79 5.86 14.00
C LEU A 297 10.64 6.22 12.78
N ALA A 298 11.88 5.75 12.68
CA ALA A 298 12.73 6.01 11.52
C ALA A 298 12.17 5.38 10.23
N MET A 299 11.61 4.17 10.30
CA MET A 299 10.94 3.54 9.14
C MET A 299 9.63 4.23 8.79
N VAL A 300 8.86 4.68 9.78
CA VAL A 300 7.65 5.50 9.54
C VAL A 300 8.03 6.85 8.92
N ALA A 301 9.09 7.49 9.40
CA ALA A 301 9.59 8.74 8.85
C ALA A 301 9.95 8.60 7.38
N GLU A 302 10.57 7.49 6.97
CA GLU A 302 10.83 7.24 5.55
C GLU A 302 9.54 7.00 4.74
N VAL A 303 8.48 6.41 5.30
CA VAL A 303 7.17 6.34 4.63
C VAL A 303 6.57 7.75 4.42
N VAL A 304 6.74 8.65 5.38
CA VAL A 304 6.25 10.04 5.33
C VAL A 304 7.07 10.89 4.36
N HIS A 305 8.41 10.84 4.45
CA HIS A 305 9.33 11.79 3.79
C HIS A 305 10.10 11.19 2.60
N GLY A 306 10.10 9.86 2.45
CA GLY A 306 10.81 9.11 1.41
C GLY A 306 10.34 9.45 0.01
N ALA A 307 11.27 9.50 -0.93
CA ALA A 307 10.98 9.58 -2.37
C ALA A 307 10.62 8.20 -2.95
N PRO A 308 9.85 8.11 -4.06
CA PRO A 308 9.30 6.84 -4.57
C PRO A 308 10.32 5.69 -4.78
N TYR A 309 11.55 5.99 -5.21
CA TYR A 309 12.60 4.98 -5.46
C TYR A 309 13.12 4.29 -4.18
N ARG A 310 12.76 4.80 -3.00
CA ARG A 310 13.18 4.27 -1.69
C ARG A 310 12.36 3.06 -1.26
N PHE A 311 11.24 2.80 -1.94
CA PHE A 311 10.28 1.76 -1.59
C PHE A 311 10.45 0.47 -2.41
N THR A 312 11.51 0.36 -3.20
CA THR A 312 11.82 -0.81 -4.04
C THR A 312 12.02 -2.11 -3.25
N ASP A 313 12.23 -2.02 -1.93
CA ASP A 313 12.35 -3.13 -0.99
C ASP A 313 11.25 -3.10 0.11
N PRO A 314 9.95 -3.35 -0.23
CA PRO A 314 8.85 -3.23 0.74
C PRO A 314 8.99 -4.10 1.99
N ALA A 315 9.73 -5.20 1.91
CA ALA A 315 9.99 -6.11 3.02
C ALA A 315 10.67 -5.41 4.20
N ARG A 316 11.55 -4.44 3.94
CA ARG A 316 12.25 -3.68 4.97
C ARG A 316 11.30 -2.97 5.93
N PHE A 317 10.17 -2.48 5.42
CA PHE A 317 9.19 -1.73 6.20
C PHE A 317 8.38 -2.62 7.17
N SER A 318 8.32 -3.93 6.93
CA SER A 318 7.75 -4.88 7.90
C SER A 318 8.61 -5.02 9.16
N LEU A 319 9.87 -4.58 9.13
CA LEU A 319 10.72 -4.52 10.32
C LEU A 319 10.28 -3.40 11.29
N ALA A 320 9.39 -2.49 10.87
CA ALA A 320 8.88 -1.45 11.77
C ALA A 320 8.05 -2.08 12.90
N HIS A 321 7.08 -2.93 12.54
CA HIS A 321 6.08 -3.47 13.47
C HIS A 321 5.76 -4.94 13.27
N GLY A 322 6.60 -5.69 12.55
CA GLY A 322 6.39 -7.11 12.31
C GLY A 322 5.21 -7.37 11.38
N GLY A 323 4.69 -8.60 11.44
CA GLY A 323 3.54 -9.04 10.65
C GLY A 323 2.52 -9.79 11.50
N LYS A 324 1.24 -9.68 11.13
CA LYS A 324 0.15 -10.40 11.81
C LYS A 324 0.35 -11.91 11.82
N ASP A 325 1.02 -12.48 10.80
CA ASP A 325 1.31 -13.92 10.69
C ASP A 325 2.75 -14.23 11.13
N ARG A 326 3.40 -13.31 11.85
CA ARG A 326 4.78 -13.40 12.37
C ARG A 326 5.89 -13.27 11.34
N HIS A 327 5.62 -12.64 10.21
CA HIS A 327 6.61 -12.43 9.16
C HIS A 327 6.95 -10.94 9.08
N PRO A 328 8.15 -10.51 9.50
CA PRO A 328 9.31 -11.31 9.94
C PRO A 328 9.24 -11.83 11.39
N TYR A 329 8.47 -11.15 12.24
CA TYR A 329 8.19 -11.52 13.63
C TYR A 329 6.80 -11.03 14.04
N PRO A 330 6.27 -11.51 15.19
CA PRO A 330 4.97 -11.09 15.72
C PRO A 330 4.93 -9.59 15.98
N VAL A 331 3.74 -8.98 15.93
CA VAL A 331 3.57 -7.54 16.12
C VAL A 331 3.94 -7.15 17.56
N PRO A 332 4.95 -6.30 17.79
CA PRO A 332 5.35 -5.86 19.12
C PRO A 332 4.41 -4.75 19.61
N ILE A 333 3.32 -5.14 20.28
CA ILE A 333 2.20 -4.23 20.61
C ILE A 333 2.67 -2.99 21.39
N LYS A 334 3.57 -3.14 22.37
CA LYS A 334 4.05 -2.01 23.18
C LYS A 334 4.78 -0.97 22.32
N VAL A 335 5.63 -1.44 21.39
CA VAL A 335 6.36 -0.58 20.46
C VAL A 335 5.41 0.09 19.47
N TYR A 336 4.41 -0.65 18.98
CA TYR A 336 3.40 -0.12 18.07
C TYR A 336 2.61 1.02 18.71
N ASP A 337 2.06 0.79 19.90
CA ASP A 337 1.25 1.78 20.61
C ASP A 337 2.06 3.03 20.95
N GLU A 338 3.33 2.86 21.31
CA GLU A 338 4.22 3.96 21.55
C GLU A 338 4.57 4.75 20.27
N THR A 339 4.77 4.05 19.15
CA THR A 339 4.97 4.69 17.84
C THR A 339 3.76 5.56 17.49
N ILE A 340 2.55 5.05 17.70
CA ILE A 340 1.30 5.82 17.52
C ILE A 340 1.29 7.04 18.46
N ARG A 341 1.62 6.86 19.75
CA ARG A 341 1.60 7.93 20.76
C ARG A 341 2.50 9.09 20.35
N VAL A 342 3.76 8.80 19.99
CA VAL A 342 4.75 9.80 19.60
C VAL A 342 4.32 10.52 18.32
N LEU A 343 3.94 9.78 17.27
CA LEU A 343 3.51 10.39 16.01
C LEU A 343 2.25 11.24 16.19
N LYS A 344 1.30 10.78 17.01
CA LYS A 344 0.09 11.54 17.31
C LYS A 344 0.41 12.86 18.01
N SER A 345 1.29 12.83 19.01
CA SER A 345 1.79 14.03 19.68
C SER A 345 2.42 15.00 18.69
N ALA A 346 3.34 14.49 17.86
CA ALA A 346 4.07 15.29 16.89
C ALA A 346 3.12 16.00 15.91
N VAL A 347 2.16 15.27 15.34
CA VAL A 347 1.17 15.85 14.41
C VAL A 347 0.26 16.85 15.12
N GLN A 348 -0.18 16.58 16.35
CA GLN A 348 -1.04 17.50 17.11
C GLN A 348 -0.30 18.80 17.46
N ASN A 349 0.97 18.71 17.83
CA ASN A 349 1.81 19.87 18.12
C ASN A 349 2.11 20.69 16.87
N ALA A 350 2.42 20.04 15.75
CA ALA A 350 2.67 20.71 14.48
C ALA A 350 1.46 21.50 13.98
N LYS A 351 0.24 20.96 14.14
CA LYS A 351 -1.00 21.70 13.84
C LYS A 351 -1.18 22.97 14.68
N LEU A 352 -0.51 23.07 15.82
CA LEU A 352 -0.50 24.24 16.70
C LEU A 352 0.72 25.15 16.45
N GLY A 353 1.46 24.92 15.36
CA GLY A 353 2.68 25.67 14.99
C GLY A 353 3.94 25.22 15.75
N ARG A 354 3.87 24.12 16.50
CA ARG A 354 5.01 23.56 17.25
C ARG A 354 5.58 22.35 16.51
N ASP A 355 6.45 22.63 15.54
CA ASP A 355 6.93 21.63 14.58
C ASP A 355 8.14 20.81 15.06
N GLU A 356 8.66 21.06 16.27
CA GLU A 356 9.91 20.45 16.74
C GLU A 356 9.93 18.91 16.64
N GLU A 357 8.85 18.26 17.09
CA GLU A 357 8.70 16.80 17.04
C GLU A 357 8.55 16.28 15.60
N MET A 358 7.86 17.02 14.72
CA MET A 358 7.76 16.66 13.30
C MET A 358 9.10 16.83 12.58
N GLN A 359 9.85 17.88 12.91
CA GLN A 359 11.20 18.07 12.39
C GLN A 359 12.17 17.01 12.92
N ALA A 360 12.01 16.54 14.16
CA ALA A 360 12.76 15.41 14.70
C ALA A 360 12.54 14.13 13.90
N LEU A 361 11.29 13.83 13.54
CA LEU A 361 10.97 12.69 12.66
C LEU A 361 11.61 12.84 11.28
N LYS A 362 11.54 14.03 10.69
CA LYS A 362 12.20 14.30 9.40
C LYS A 362 13.72 14.11 9.49
N ARG A 363 14.35 14.57 10.57
CA ARG A 363 15.80 14.41 10.80
C ARG A 363 16.22 12.95 10.94
N LEU A 364 15.37 12.05 11.45
CA LEU A 364 15.65 10.61 11.44
C LEU A 364 15.80 10.07 10.02
N ASP A 365 14.90 10.44 9.10
CA ASP A 365 14.98 10.03 7.69
C ASP A 365 16.18 10.69 6.99
N ASP A 366 16.42 11.99 7.20
CA ASP A 366 17.60 12.67 6.65
C ASP A 366 18.92 12.03 7.12
N GLN A 367 19.02 11.68 8.42
CA GLN A 367 20.19 10.99 8.98
C GLN A 367 20.32 9.56 8.43
N SER A 368 19.21 8.83 8.28
CA SER A 368 19.19 7.48 7.69
C SER A 368 19.80 7.48 6.29
N ARG A 369 19.41 8.45 5.46
CA ARG A 369 19.96 8.64 4.09
C ARG A 369 21.45 8.99 4.09
N ARG A 370 21.91 9.79 5.06
CA ARG A 370 23.32 10.14 5.21
C ARG A 370 24.15 8.91 5.58
N LEU A 371 23.66 8.12 6.54
CA LEU A 371 24.37 6.97 7.10
C LEU A 371 24.30 5.73 6.19
N GLU A 372 23.32 5.62 5.29
CA GLU A 372 23.19 4.50 4.32
C GLU A 372 24.50 4.17 3.59
N ARG A 373 25.35 5.17 3.33
CA ARG A 373 26.61 5.01 2.59
C ARG A 373 27.71 4.30 3.37
N SER A 374 27.70 4.41 4.70
CA SER A 374 28.81 4.01 5.57
C SER A 374 28.41 3.14 6.75
N ALA A 375 27.13 3.11 7.12
CA ALA A 375 26.65 2.34 8.24
C ALA A 375 26.77 0.84 7.98
N ALA A 376 27.32 0.14 8.97
CA ALA A 376 27.27 -1.31 9.09
C ALA A 376 26.35 -1.67 10.25
N GLY A 377 25.78 -2.85 10.21
CA GLY A 377 24.88 -3.33 11.25
C GLY A 377 24.80 -4.85 11.29
N PRO A 378 23.96 -5.42 12.15
CA PRO A 378 23.75 -6.85 12.20
C PRO A 378 23.24 -7.38 10.85
N SER A 379 23.44 -8.68 10.60
CA SER A 379 22.74 -9.35 9.51
C SER A 379 21.23 -9.29 9.73
N LEU A 380 20.46 -9.39 8.65
CA LEU A 380 19.00 -9.41 8.74
C LEU A 380 18.53 -10.55 9.65
N ASP A 381 19.11 -11.74 9.52
CA ASP A 381 18.75 -12.90 10.33
C ASP A 381 19.03 -12.68 11.82
N ALA A 382 20.18 -12.07 12.16
CA ALA A 382 20.50 -11.73 13.53
C ALA A 382 19.53 -10.67 14.10
N PHE A 383 19.15 -9.68 13.29
CA PHE A 383 18.14 -8.69 13.67
C PHE A 383 16.78 -9.35 13.94
N ILE A 384 16.29 -10.19 13.03
CA ILE A 384 15.01 -10.90 13.17
C ILE A 384 15.06 -11.86 14.38
N ALA A 385 16.17 -12.56 14.60
CA ALA A 385 16.34 -13.43 15.76
C ALA A 385 16.25 -12.65 17.08
N GLY A 386 16.88 -11.47 17.16
CA GLY A 386 16.78 -10.58 18.32
C GLY A 386 15.34 -10.13 18.59
N GLU A 387 14.61 -9.75 17.54
CA GLU A 387 13.19 -9.36 17.64
C GLU A 387 12.30 -10.51 18.13
N ARG A 388 12.52 -11.72 17.63
CA ARG A 388 11.79 -12.93 18.09
C ARG A 388 12.11 -13.28 19.54
N ALA A 389 13.37 -13.09 19.97
CA ALA A 389 13.78 -13.32 21.35
C ALA A 389 13.09 -12.32 22.30
N ALA A 390 13.08 -11.03 21.94
CA ALA A 390 12.47 -9.94 22.73
C ALA A 390 10.93 -9.93 22.68
N SER A 391 10.33 -10.57 21.68
CA SER A 391 8.88 -10.54 21.40
C SER A 391 7.96 -10.64 22.64
N PRO A 392 8.14 -11.60 23.59
CA PRO A 392 7.26 -11.66 24.77
C PRO A 392 7.31 -10.39 25.64
N GLN A 393 8.49 -9.80 25.83
CA GLN A 393 8.67 -8.59 26.64
C GLN A 393 8.04 -7.36 25.97
N LEU A 394 8.02 -7.35 24.64
CA LEU A 394 7.43 -6.29 23.81
C LEU A 394 5.92 -6.44 23.59
N GLY A 395 5.29 -7.44 24.23
CA GLY A 395 3.87 -7.73 24.03
C GLY A 395 3.59 -8.29 22.64
N GLY A 396 4.49 -9.12 22.11
CA GLY A 396 4.37 -9.76 20.82
C GLY A 396 3.03 -10.47 20.66
N ARG A 397 2.30 -10.14 19.59
CA ARG A 397 1.00 -10.71 19.27
C ARG A 397 0.87 -10.99 17.78
N SER A 398 0.26 -12.11 17.46
CA SER A 398 -0.05 -12.53 16.09
C SER A 398 -1.50 -13.01 15.99
N VAL A 399 -1.93 -13.44 14.80
CA VAL A 399 -3.23 -14.11 14.62
C VAL A 399 -3.36 -15.38 15.47
N PHE A 400 -2.24 -15.95 15.90
CA PHE A 400 -2.16 -17.14 16.75
C PHE A 400 -2.28 -16.86 18.25
N GLY A 401 -2.35 -15.59 18.67
CA GLY A 401 -2.42 -15.20 20.08
C GLY A 401 -1.18 -14.44 20.56
N TRP A 402 -1.00 -14.40 21.89
CA TRP A 402 0.13 -13.75 22.53
C TRP A 402 1.35 -14.67 22.58
N GLU A 403 2.53 -14.14 22.26
CA GLU A 403 3.75 -14.97 22.19
C GLU A 403 4.22 -15.47 23.56
N ALA A 404 3.90 -14.73 24.64
CA ALA A 404 4.19 -15.15 26.00
C ALA A 404 3.42 -16.44 26.38
N GLU A 405 2.15 -16.54 25.99
CA GLU A 405 1.28 -17.69 26.27
C GLU A 405 1.73 -18.91 25.45
N LEU A 406 2.11 -18.69 24.18
CA LEU A 406 2.50 -19.77 23.27
C LEU A 406 3.87 -20.37 23.61
N LYS A 407 4.78 -19.60 24.20
CA LYS A 407 6.02 -20.14 24.78
C LYS A 407 5.74 -21.01 26.00
N ALA A 408 4.81 -20.61 26.87
CA ALA A 408 4.45 -21.36 28.07
C ALA A 408 3.83 -22.74 27.75
N VAL A 409 3.11 -22.86 26.63
CA VAL A 409 2.54 -24.14 26.18
C VAL A 409 3.61 -25.09 25.60
N LYS A 410 4.67 -24.57 24.97
CA LYS A 410 5.76 -25.38 24.40
C LYS A 410 6.79 -25.87 25.43
N GLY A 411 6.79 -25.27 26.62
CA GLY A 411 7.69 -25.64 27.73
C GLY A 411 7.09 -26.64 28.73
N LYS A 412 5.83 -27.06 28.49
CA LYS A 412 5.21 -28.24 29.10
C LYS A 412 5.25 -29.37 28.09
#